data_AF-A0A529HJW4-F1
#
_entry.id   AF-A0A529HJW4-F1
#
_cell.length_a   1.000
_cell.length_b   1.000
_cell.length_c   1.000
_cell.angle_alpha   90.00
_cell.angle_beta   90.00
_cell.angle_gamma   90.00
#
_symmetry.space_group_name_H-M   'P 1'
#
loop_
_entity.id
_entity.type
_entity.pdbx_description
1 polymer ?
#
loop_
_entity_poly.entity_id
_entity_poly.type
_entity_poly.pdbx_seq_one_letter_code
_entity_poly.pdbx_strand_id
1 'polypeptide(L)'
;SEAGMLSEVGYEIKEKQFIVFQGWAPHPMNTMYDFKYLTGGDKFFGPNFGAATVTTQVRKGFLQECPNVAQFLKNLAFDIDLENVGMGYLINDGMKPEEAALK
;
A
#
# COMPACT_ATOMS: atom_id res chain seq x y z
N SER A 1 -11.26 -8.12 -4.24
CA SER A 1 -11.12 -6.91 -3.41
C SER A 1 -10.06 -7.17 -2.35
N GLU A 2 -9.39 -6.13 -1.85
CA GLU A 2 -8.39 -6.27 -0.78
C GLU A 2 -8.98 -6.92 0.48
N ALA A 3 -10.11 -6.40 0.97
CA ALA A 3 -10.79 -6.95 2.15
C ALA A 3 -11.13 -8.44 2.01
N GLY A 4 -11.55 -8.88 0.81
CA GLY A 4 -11.83 -10.29 0.54
C GLY A 4 -10.56 -11.13 0.52
N MET A 5 -9.48 -10.62 -0.09
CA MET A 5 -8.17 -11.29 -0.10
C MET A 5 -7.62 -11.48 1.31
N LEU A 6 -7.64 -10.43 2.15
CA LEU A 6 -7.15 -10.51 3.53
C LEU A 6 -8.02 -11.42 4.42
N SER A 7 -9.34 -11.44 4.18
CA SER A 7 -10.26 -12.33 4.90
C SER A 7 -9.93 -13.80 4.62
N GLU A 8 -9.67 -14.14 3.36
CA GLU A 8 -9.30 -15.50 2.95
C GLU A 8 -7.91 -15.89 3.49
N VAL A 9 -6.92 -15.00 3.37
CA VAL A 9 -5.58 -15.22 3.94
C VAL A 9 -5.64 -15.47 5.44
N GLY A 10 -6.41 -14.66 6.18
CA GLY A 10 -6.60 -14.85 7.61
C GLY A 10 -7.27 -16.19 7.96
N TYR A 11 -8.26 -16.61 7.17
CA TYR A 11 -8.92 -17.90 7.34
C TYR A 11 -7.95 -19.07 7.10
N GLU A 12 -7.25 -19.09 5.98
CA GLU A 12 -6.36 -20.21 5.62
C GLU A 12 -5.14 -20.32 6.56
N ILE A 13 -4.61 -19.19 7.05
CA ILE A 13 -3.57 -19.19 8.09
C ILE A 13 -4.10 -19.84 9.38
N LYS A 14 -5.33 -19.51 9.79
CA LYS A 14 -5.96 -20.08 11.00
C LYS A 14 -6.19 -21.59 10.85
N GLU A 15 -6.62 -22.03 9.66
CA GLU A 15 -6.85 -23.44 9.33
C GLU A 15 -5.55 -24.19 8.95
N LYS A 16 -4.40 -23.50 9.00
CA LYS A 16 -3.06 -24.04 8.68
C LYS A 16 -2.97 -24.66 7.29
N GLN A 17 -3.67 -24.07 6.32
CA GLN A 17 -3.62 -24.47 4.93
C GLN A 17 -2.61 -23.62 4.15
N PHE A 18 -2.20 -24.14 2.99
CA PHE A 18 -1.35 -23.39 2.08
C PHE A 18 -2.17 -22.35 1.31
N ILE A 19 -1.65 -21.13 1.24
CA ILE A 19 -2.20 -20.07 0.41
C ILE A 19 -1.07 -19.28 -0.28
N VAL A 20 -1.33 -18.85 -1.51
CA VAL A 20 -0.50 -17.89 -2.24
C VAL A 20 -1.40 -16.71 -2.61
N PHE A 21 -0.93 -15.50 -2.32
CA PHE A 21 -1.70 -14.27 -2.54
C PHE A 21 -0.77 -13.13 -2.96
N GLN A 22 -1.35 -12.02 -3.40
CA GLN A 22 -0.60 -10.83 -3.77
C GLN A 22 -0.26 -10.01 -2.52
N GLY A 23 1.02 -10.01 -2.13
CA GLY A 23 1.56 -9.12 -1.10
C GLY A 23 2.11 -7.82 -1.70
N TRP A 24 2.20 -6.76 -0.89
CA TRP A 24 2.83 -5.48 -1.19
C TRP A 24 3.25 -4.76 0.11
N ALA A 25 4.16 -3.79 -0.03
CA ALA A 25 4.59 -2.93 1.06
C ALA A 25 4.60 -1.46 0.59
N PRO A 26 4.30 -0.49 1.48
CA PRO A 26 3.87 -0.69 2.87
C PRO A 26 2.43 -1.23 2.97
N HIS A 27 2.16 -2.11 3.95
CA HIS A 27 0.80 -2.60 4.27
C HIS A 27 0.76 -3.35 5.62
N PRO A 28 -0.28 -3.21 6.48
CA PRO A 28 -0.34 -3.88 7.79
C PRO A 28 -0.32 -5.40 7.74
N MET A 29 -0.64 -6.04 6.61
CA MET A 29 -0.49 -7.50 6.48
C MET A 29 0.93 -7.99 6.79
N ASN A 30 1.95 -7.16 6.50
CA ASN A 30 3.36 -7.49 6.76
C ASN A 30 3.69 -7.59 8.26
N THR A 31 2.83 -7.07 9.14
CA THR A 31 2.97 -7.20 10.60
C THR A 31 1.88 -8.09 11.22
N MET A 32 0.70 -8.19 10.60
CA MET A 32 -0.41 -9.02 11.09
C MET A 32 -0.24 -10.51 10.81
N TYR A 33 0.43 -10.88 9.70
CA TYR A 33 0.58 -12.27 9.27
C TYR A 33 2.05 -12.66 9.16
N ASP A 34 2.37 -13.90 9.53
CA ASP A 34 3.69 -14.50 9.29
C ASP A 34 3.74 -15.15 7.91
N PHE A 35 4.17 -14.39 6.90
CA PHE A 35 4.34 -14.86 5.52
C PHE A 35 5.66 -14.36 4.93
N LYS A 36 6.03 -14.88 3.74
CA LYS A 36 7.24 -14.47 3.02
C LYS A 36 6.94 -14.13 1.57
N TYR A 37 7.63 -13.12 1.05
CA TYR A 37 7.68 -12.85 -0.38
C TYR A 37 8.48 -13.95 -1.08
N LEU A 38 7.89 -14.54 -2.13
CA LEU A 38 8.53 -15.61 -2.89
C LEU A 38 9.61 -15.06 -3.82
N THR A 39 10.75 -15.75 -3.89
CA THR A 39 11.83 -15.46 -4.84
C THR A 39 11.53 -16.03 -6.23
N GLY A 40 12.20 -15.51 -7.27
CA GLY A 40 12.12 -16.03 -8.64
C GLY A 40 11.07 -15.35 -9.53
N GLY A 41 10.38 -14.34 -8.99
CA GLY A 41 9.37 -13.54 -9.70
C GLY A 41 9.94 -12.38 -10.53
N ASP A 42 11.26 -12.19 -10.55
CA ASP A 42 11.92 -10.95 -11.01
C ASP A 42 11.53 -10.53 -12.43
N LYS A 43 11.35 -11.49 -13.34
CA LYS A 43 10.94 -11.22 -14.73
C LYS A 43 9.54 -10.60 -14.85
N PHE A 44 8.67 -10.87 -13.87
CA PHE A 44 7.26 -10.53 -13.92
C PHE A 44 6.89 -9.40 -12.96
N PHE A 45 7.44 -9.43 -11.74
CA PHE A 45 7.14 -8.43 -10.70
C PHE A 45 8.23 -7.38 -10.56
N GLY A 46 9.39 -7.58 -11.19
CA GLY A 46 10.58 -6.77 -10.99
C GLY A 46 11.52 -7.38 -9.94
N PRO A 47 12.80 -6.96 -9.94
CA PRO A 47 13.81 -7.48 -9.01
C PRO A 47 13.48 -7.12 -7.55
N ASN A 48 14.24 -7.70 -6.61
CA ASN A 48 14.14 -7.39 -5.18
C ASN A 48 12.71 -7.55 -4.63
N PHE A 49 12.07 -8.69 -4.91
CA PHE A 49 10.68 -8.99 -4.52
C PHE A 49 9.64 -8.04 -5.10
N GLY A 50 9.92 -7.45 -6.26
CA GLY A 50 9.04 -6.48 -6.91
C GLY A 50 9.13 -5.09 -6.31
N ALA A 51 10.34 -4.63 -5.99
CA ALA A 51 10.57 -3.27 -5.53
C ALA A 51 9.94 -2.27 -6.52
N ALA A 52 9.06 -1.41 -6.00
CA ALA A 52 8.20 -0.56 -6.80
C ALA A 52 8.30 0.92 -6.38
N THR A 53 7.82 1.80 -7.25
CA THR A 53 7.69 3.24 -6.99
C THR A 53 6.28 3.69 -7.31
N VAL A 54 5.66 4.42 -6.40
CA VAL A 54 4.35 5.04 -6.61
C VAL A 54 4.56 6.48 -7.07
N THR A 55 3.82 6.91 -8.10
CA THR A 55 3.99 8.24 -8.71
C THR A 55 2.66 8.96 -8.86
N THR A 56 2.67 10.28 -8.68
CA THR A 56 1.51 11.15 -8.87
C THR A 56 1.37 11.52 -10.35
N GLN A 57 0.29 11.04 -10.99
CA GLN A 57 0.01 11.31 -12.40
C GLN A 57 -1.15 12.30 -12.54
N VAL A 58 -1.06 13.22 -13.50
CA VAL A 58 -2.13 14.18 -13.83
C VAL A 58 -2.47 14.13 -15.32
N ARG A 59 -3.70 14.53 -15.68
CA ARG A 59 -4.09 14.60 -17.10
C ARG A 59 -3.26 15.65 -17.85
N LYS A 60 -3.15 15.48 -19.17
CA LYS A 60 -2.50 16.46 -20.05
C LYS A 60 -3.11 17.87 -19.86
N GLY A 61 -2.26 18.88 -19.73
CA GLY A 61 -2.65 20.28 -19.53
C GLY A 61 -2.96 20.68 -18.09
N PHE A 62 -3.07 19.73 -17.15
CA PHE A 62 -3.48 20.01 -15.77
C PHE A 62 -2.53 20.98 -15.05
N LEU A 63 -1.23 20.87 -15.30
CA LEU A 63 -0.23 21.72 -14.64
C LEU A 63 -0.34 23.19 -15.04
N GLN A 64 -0.81 23.47 -16.27
CA GLN A 64 -1.03 24.82 -16.78
C GLN A 64 -2.38 25.37 -16.33
N GLU A 65 -3.40 24.52 -16.31
CA GLU A 65 -4.76 24.88 -15.93
C GLU A 65 -4.91 25.15 -14.42
N CYS A 66 -4.19 24.38 -13.60
CA CYS A 66 -4.27 24.47 -12.14
C CYS A 66 -2.88 24.67 -11.52
N PRO A 67 -2.19 25.81 -11.76
CA PRO A 67 -0.78 25.99 -11.39
C PRO A 67 -0.53 25.94 -9.87
N ASN A 68 -1.47 26.42 -9.05
CA ASN A 68 -1.34 26.35 -7.59
C ASN A 68 -1.39 24.90 -7.07
N VAL A 69 -2.36 24.12 -7.54
CA VAL A 69 -2.48 22.69 -7.19
C VAL A 69 -1.30 21.90 -7.76
N ALA A 70 -0.85 22.24 -8.96
CA ALA A 70 0.32 21.64 -9.58
C ALA A 70 1.59 21.83 -8.72
N GLN A 71 1.77 22.99 -8.10
CA GLN A 71 2.90 23.23 -7.21
C GLN A 71 2.82 22.34 -5.96
N PHE A 72 1.62 22.19 -5.38
CA PHE A 72 1.42 21.26 -4.27
C PHE A 72 1.75 19.82 -4.68
N LEU A 73 1.19 19.32 -5.78
CA LEU A 73 1.41 17.94 -6.23
C LEU A 73 2.88 17.64 -6.58
N LYS A 74 3.64 18.64 -7.04
CA LYS A 74 5.10 18.50 -7.27
C LYS A 74 5.90 18.39 -5.97
N ASN A 75 5.40 18.99 -4.90
CA ASN A 75 6.06 18.97 -3.59
C ASN A 75 5.59 17.78 -2.74
N LEU A 76 4.43 17.19 -3.08
CA LEU A 76 3.86 16.06 -2.37
C LEU A 76 4.67 14.79 -2.63
N ALA A 77 5.36 14.33 -1.60
CA ALA A 77 6.03 13.05 -1.54
C ALA A 77 5.64 12.35 -0.23
N PHE A 78 5.73 11.03 -0.24
CA PHE A 78 5.47 10.19 0.91
C PHE A 78 6.72 9.39 1.24
N ASP A 79 6.89 9.11 2.52
CA ASP A 79 7.84 8.12 3.00
C ASP A 79 7.09 6.92 3.59
N ILE A 80 7.81 5.80 3.68
CA ILE A 80 7.23 4.52 4.10
C ILE A 80 6.76 4.56 5.56
N ASP A 81 7.44 5.33 6.42
CA ASP A 81 7.12 5.39 7.85
C ASP A 81 5.80 6.14 8.07
N LEU A 82 5.62 7.26 7.38
CA LEU A 82 4.38 8.03 7.38
C LEU A 82 3.20 7.17 6.90
N GLU A 83 3.36 6.45 5.78
CA GLU A 83 2.31 5.58 5.26
C GLU A 83 1.98 4.44 6.22
N ASN A 84 2.98 3.81 6.85
CA ASN A 84 2.78 2.75 7.83
C ASN A 84 2.00 3.23 9.06
N VAL A 85 2.34 4.41 9.61
CA VAL A 85 1.62 5.00 10.75
C VAL A 85 0.17 5.31 10.37
N GLY A 86 -0.04 5.94 9.21
CA GLY A 86 -1.37 6.27 8.72
C GLY A 86 -2.27 5.04 8.53
N MET A 87 -1.72 3.96 7.96
CA MET A 87 -2.47 2.70 7.83
C MET A 87 -2.79 2.05 9.18
N GLY A 88 -1.93 2.22 10.18
CA GLY A 88 -2.21 1.78 11.55
C GLY A 88 -3.47 2.44 12.12
N TYR A 89 -3.64 3.76 11.93
CA TYR A 89 -4.83 4.47 12.39
C TYR A 89 -6.12 3.96 11.75
N LEU A 90 -6.06 3.58 10.46
CA LEU A 90 -7.22 3.09 9.74
C LEU A 90 -7.64 1.69 10.20
N ILE A 91 -6.67 0.77 10.23
CA ILE A 91 -6.95 -0.66 10.36
C ILE A 91 -6.99 -1.09 11.83
N ASN A 92 -6.08 -0.58 12.67
CA ASN A 92 -6.01 -0.96 14.08
C ASN A 92 -6.94 -0.10 14.94
N ASP A 93 -6.96 1.22 14.68
CA ASP A 93 -7.74 2.17 15.50
C ASP A 93 -9.14 2.45 14.93
N GLY A 94 -9.43 1.96 13.72
CA GLY A 94 -10.73 2.14 13.07
C GLY A 94 -11.06 3.58 12.72
N MET A 95 -10.04 4.46 12.62
CA MET A 95 -10.24 5.87 12.30
C MET A 95 -10.71 6.05 10.86
N LYS A 96 -11.47 7.13 10.62
CA LYS A 96 -11.77 7.55 9.25
C LYS A 96 -10.51 8.11 8.58
N PRO A 97 -10.33 7.93 7.25
CA PRO A 97 -9.16 8.44 6.53
C PRO A 97 -8.91 9.92 6.71
N GLU A 98 -9.95 10.74 6.73
CA GLU A 98 -9.82 12.19 6.89
C GLU A 98 -9.32 12.57 8.29
N GLU A 99 -9.75 11.83 9.32
CA GLU A 99 -9.33 12.05 10.70
C GLU A 99 -7.90 11.54 10.94
N ALA A 100 -7.53 10.41 10.32
CA ALA A 100 -6.19 9.85 10.38
C ALA A 100 -5.17 10.77 9.69
N ALA A 101 -5.51 11.35 8.54
CA ALA A 101 -4.62 12.24 7.78
C ALA A 101 -4.33 13.59 8.47
N LEU A 102 -5.10 13.95 9.49
CA LEU A 102 -4.91 15.18 10.28
C LEU A 102 -3.99 14.99 11.51
N LYS A 103 -3.56 13.77 11.80
CA LYS A 103 -2.60 13.45 12.86
C LYS A 103 -1.18 13.45 12.34
#